data_AF-A0A926AX96-F1
#
_entry.id   AF-A0A926AX96-F1
#
_cell.length_a   1.000
_cell.length_b   1.000
_cell.length_c   1.000
_cell.angle_alpha   90.00
_cell.angle_beta   90.00
_cell.angle_gamma   90.00
#
_symmetry.space_group_name_H-M   'P 1'
#
loop_
_entity.id
_entity.type
_entity.pdbx_description
1 polymer ?
#
loop_
_entity_poly.entity_id
_entity_poly.type
_entity_poly.pdbx_seq_one_letter_code
_entity_poly.pdbx_strand_id
1 'polypeptide(L)'
;MPQTVKKNWPVSHAIAGAFHRSALVAASIAAVALALPTPATAQSFPLTCKAGSSVQLSVGIANRTNTATVVFRPSNAPASAGVAPGFCAWSDRGWREGEPTTLTVRDAGRVVGSFQNGTYSDLRFSRGDIQGLEGITRNSGQTFIFQVHREGTGGNGTMVVDRVG
;
A
#
# COMPACT_ATOMS: atom_id res chain seq x y z
N MET A 1 -39.54 -57.31 -42.25
CA MET A 1 -40.86 -57.17 -42.93
C MET A 1 -41.67 -58.39 -42.55
N PRO A 2 -42.96 -58.31 -42.14
CA PRO A 2 -44.03 -57.45 -42.70
C PRO A 2 -44.73 -56.53 -41.65
N GLN A 3 -45.09 -55.30 -42.05
CA GLN A 3 -46.46 -54.76 -42.34
C GLN A 3 -47.22 -54.31 -41.08
N THR A 4 -47.29 -53.00 -40.74
CA THR A 4 -48.24 -51.95 -41.23
C THR A 4 -49.71 -52.36 -40.98
N VAL A 5 -50.58 -51.61 -40.27
CA VAL A 5 -51.43 -50.52 -40.81
C VAL A 5 -52.43 -50.00 -39.74
N LYS A 6 -52.47 -48.66 -39.58
CA LYS A 6 -53.59 -47.68 -39.46
C LYS A 6 -54.88 -48.04 -38.69
N LYS A 7 -55.42 -47.07 -37.91
CA LYS A 7 -56.48 -46.12 -38.38
C LYS A 7 -56.84 -45.03 -37.35
N ASN A 8 -57.17 -43.86 -37.88
CA ASN A 8 -57.42 -42.58 -37.21
C ASN A 8 -58.93 -42.25 -37.11
N TRP A 9 -59.33 -41.63 -35.98
CA TRP A 9 -60.24 -40.45 -35.83
C TRP A 9 -61.76 -40.60 -36.14
N PRO A 10 -62.62 -39.58 -35.88
CA PRO A 10 -62.84 -38.74 -34.67
C PRO A 10 -64.34 -38.48 -34.37
N VAL A 11 -64.72 -37.86 -33.24
CA VAL A 11 -65.93 -36.98 -33.16
C VAL A 11 -65.75 -35.90 -32.07
N SER A 12 -66.19 -34.67 -32.37
CA SER A 12 -65.98 -33.39 -31.67
C SER A 12 -67.21 -32.84 -30.92
N HIS A 13 -66.99 -31.71 -30.20
CA HIS A 13 -67.93 -30.64 -29.71
C HIS A 13 -68.47 -30.80 -28.27
N ALA A 14 -68.64 -29.79 -27.40
CA ALA A 14 -68.46 -28.32 -27.45
C ALA A 14 -68.46 -27.68 -26.02
N ILE A 15 -67.69 -26.59 -25.87
CA ILE A 15 -67.92 -25.24 -25.25
C ILE A 15 -68.75 -25.06 -23.95
N ALA A 16 -68.13 -24.46 -22.92
CA ALA A 16 -68.56 -23.34 -22.05
C ALA A 16 -67.57 -23.25 -20.87
N GLY A 17 -67.13 -22.16 -20.25
CA GLY A 17 -67.47 -20.74 -20.20
C GLY A 17 -66.54 -20.13 -19.10
N ALA A 18 -66.14 -18.88 -19.25
CA ALA A 18 -65.10 -18.23 -18.43
C ALA A 18 -65.62 -17.68 -17.09
N PHE A 19 -64.81 -17.74 -16.01
CA PHE A 19 -64.84 -16.76 -14.90
C PHE A 19 -63.43 -16.54 -14.30
N HIS A 20 -63.11 -15.27 -14.11
CA HIS A 20 -61.85 -14.70 -13.62
C HIS A 20 -61.54 -15.07 -12.16
N ARG A 21 -60.26 -15.34 -11.84
CA ARG A 21 -59.62 -14.92 -10.58
C ARG A 21 -58.12 -14.64 -10.78
N SER A 22 -57.76 -13.39 -10.52
CA SER A 22 -56.40 -12.83 -10.52
C SER A 22 -55.49 -13.52 -9.50
N ALA A 23 -54.24 -13.78 -9.89
CA ALA A 23 -53.17 -14.12 -8.95
C ALA A 23 -51.88 -13.34 -9.28
N LEU A 24 -51.59 -12.40 -8.37
CA LEU A 24 -50.36 -11.65 -8.08
C LEU A 24 -49.10 -11.95 -8.91
N VAL A 25 -48.65 -10.94 -9.65
CA VAL A 25 -47.27 -10.82 -10.14
C VAL A 25 -46.39 -10.46 -8.95
N ALA A 26 -45.56 -11.39 -8.48
CA ALA A 26 -44.51 -11.10 -7.51
C ALA A 26 -43.37 -10.35 -8.21
N ALA A 27 -43.21 -9.07 -7.91
CA ALA A 27 -42.10 -8.26 -8.37
C ALA A 27 -40.82 -8.59 -7.58
N SER A 28 -39.86 -9.25 -8.23
CA SER A 28 -38.53 -9.49 -7.68
C SER A 28 -37.76 -8.16 -7.63
N ILE A 29 -37.64 -7.54 -6.46
CA ILE A 29 -36.70 -6.42 -6.27
C ILE A 29 -35.29 -7.02 -6.25
N ALA A 30 -34.61 -6.99 -7.39
CA ALA A 30 -33.19 -7.29 -7.46
C ALA A 30 -32.43 -6.21 -6.70
N ALA A 31 -31.94 -6.54 -5.51
CA ALA A 31 -31.03 -5.69 -4.74
C ALA A 31 -29.72 -5.55 -5.53
N VAL A 32 -29.55 -4.44 -6.24
CA VAL A 32 -28.25 -4.04 -6.79
C VAL A 32 -27.39 -3.63 -5.60
N ALA A 33 -26.59 -4.57 -5.09
CA ALA A 33 -25.55 -4.26 -4.14
C ALA A 33 -24.52 -3.37 -4.85
N LEU A 34 -24.59 -2.07 -4.59
CA LEU A 34 -23.54 -1.11 -4.95
C LEU A 34 -22.25 -1.56 -4.24
N ALA A 35 -21.40 -2.27 -4.98
CA ALA A 35 -20.03 -2.54 -4.57
C ALA A 35 -19.29 -1.20 -4.55
N LEU A 36 -19.37 -0.49 -3.43
CA LEU A 36 -18.52 0.66 -3.19
C LEU A 36 -17.06 0.18 -3.27
N PRO A 37 -16.19 0.84 -4.06
CA PRO A 37 -14.78 0.51 -4.06
C PRO A 37 -14.25 0.71 -2.65
N THR A 38 -13.81 -0.38 -2.02
CA THR A 38 -13.06 -0.29 -0.77
C THR A 38 -11.79 0.52 -1.03
N PRO A 39 -11.44 1.49 -0.16
CA PRO A 39 -10.20 2.23 -0.33
C PRO A 39 -9.03 1.23 -0.37
N ALA A 40 -8.30 1.21 -1.47
CA ALA A 40 -7.10 0.39 -1.59
C ALA A 40 -6.10 0.86 -0.53
N THR A 41 -5.80 0.01 0.44
CA THR A 41 -4.74 0.28 1.42
C THR A 41 -3.44 0.44 0.64
N ALA A 42 -2.73 1.56 0.84
CA ALA A 42 -1.44 1.77 0.19
C ALA A 42 -0.51 0.60 0.56
N GLN A 43 0.02 -0.08 -0.45
CA GLN A 43 0.90 -1.22 -0.22
C GLN A 43 2.25 -0.73 0.32
N SER A 44 2.63 -1.21 1.50
CA SER A 44 3.95 -0.96 2.06
C SER A 44 4.95 -2.00 1.56
N PHE A 45 6.17 -1.55 1.29
CA PHE A 45 7.28 -2.36 0.80
C PHE A 45 8.49 -2.22 1.72
N PRO A 46 9.22 -3.31 1.98
CA PRO A 46 10.42 -3.26 2.80
C PRO A 46 11.60 -2.64 2.03
N LEU A 47 12.22 -1.65 2.66
CA LEU A 47 13.44 -1.00 2.22
C LEU A 47 14.53 -1.22 3.26
N THR A 48 15.60 -1.91 2.88
CA THR A 48 16.72 -2.18 3.79
C THR A 48 17.76 -1.10 3.63
N CYS A 49 18.05 -0.37 4.70
CA CYS A 49 19.08 0.66 4.76
C CYS A 49 20.22 0.21 5.67
N LYS A 50 21.45 0.51 5.29
CA LYS A 50 22.61 0.30 6.16
C LYS A 50 23.16 1.64 6.61
N ALA A 51 23.28 1.81 7.92
CA ALA A 51 23.77 3.03 8.53
C ALA A 51 25.15 3.41 8.00
N GLY A 52 25.36 4.69 7.74
CA GLY A 52 26.59 5.20 7.19
C GLY A 52 26.59 6.71 7.03
N SER A 53 27.77 7.30 6.90
CA SER A 53 27.97 8.75 6.83
C SER A 53 27.38 9.42 5.59
N SER A 54 27.02 8.66 4.55
CA SER A 54 26.30 9.20 3.39
C SER A 54 24.78 9.25 3.57
N VAL A 55 24.23 8.69 4.65
CA VAL A 55 22.83 8.91 5.02
C VAL A 55 22.71 10.24 5.75
N GLN A 56 21.74 11.06 5.36
CA GLN A 56 21.41 12.29 6.05
C GLN A 56 20.08 12.11 6.79
N LEU A 57 20.02 12.61 8.02
CA LEU A 57 18.80 12.71 8.80
C LEU A 57 18.56 14.18 9.10
N SER A 58 17.40 14.70 8.72
CA SER A 58 16.95 16.03 9.08
C SER A 58 15.61 15.96 9.81
N VAL A 59 15.37 16.96 10.66
CA VAL A 59 14.12 17.10 11.39
C VAL A 59 13.58 18.49 11.10
N GLY A 60 12.28 18.54 10.80
CA GLY A 60 11.56 19.78 10.54
C GLY A 60 10.15 19.71 11.07
N ILE A 61 9.38 20.75 10.79
CA ILE A 61 7.95 20.81 11.12
C ILE A 61 7.18 20.87 9.81
N ALA A 62 6.29 19.92 9.58
CA ALA A 62 5.34 19.94 8.48
C ALA A 62 3.94 19.64 9.01
N ASN A 63 2.94 20.37 8.52
CA ASN A 63 1.54 20.20 8.95
C ASN A 63 1.36 20.23 10.48
N ARG A 64 2.11 21.11 11.17
CA ARG A 64 2.11 21.26 12.64
C ARG A 64 2.59 20.02 13.42
N THR A 65 3.22 19.06 12.76
CA THR A 65 3.84 17.88 13.38
C THR A 65 5.34 17.87 13.11
N ASN A 66 6.11 17.24 14.00
CA ASN A 66 7.52 16.99 13.72
C ASN A 66 7.62 15.94 12.62
N THR A 67 8.48 16.19 11.64
CA THR A 67 8.76 15.29 10.53
C THR A 67 10.24 14.99 10.53
N ALA A 68 10.59 13.71 10.38
CA ALA A 68 11.97 13.32 10.12
C ALA A 68 12.12 12.92 8.65
N THR A 69 13.22 13.32 8.04
CA THR A 69 13.53 13.05 6.64
C THR A 69 14.86 12.32 6.57
N VAL A 70 14.88 11.18 5.90
CA VAL A 70 16.09 10.41 5.63
C VAL A 70 16.42 10.49 4.14
N VAL A 71 17.62 10.97 3.81
CA VAL A 71 18.14 10.96 2.45
C VAL A 71 19.26 9.94 2.36
N PHE A 72 19.24 9.09 1.34
CA PHE A 72 20.16 7.96 1.22
C PHE A 72 20.66 7.76 -0.22
N ARG A 73 21.64 6.88 -0.39
CA ARG A 73 22.10 6.43 -1.71
C ARG A 73 21.38 5.14 -2.14
N PRO A 74 20.76 5.10 -3.32
CA PRO A 74 20.08 3.89 -3.78
C PRO A 74 21.07 2.81 -4.22
N SER A 75 20.73 1.55 -3.97
CA SER A 75 21.42 0.37 -4.51
C SER A 75 20.79 -0.09 -5.82
N ASN A 76 21.63 -0.41 -6.81
CA ASN A 76 21.18 -0.98 -8.09
C ASN A 76 20.90 -2.50 -8.02
N ALA A 77 21.09 -3.12 -6.86
CA ALA A 77 20.83 -4.54 -6.61
C ALA A 77 19.83 -4.71 -5.43
N PRO A 78 19.08 -5.83 -5.38
CA PRO A 78 18.19 -6.12 -4.26
C PRO A 78 18.97 -6.29 -2.95
N ALA A 79 18.29 -6.08 -1.81
CA ALA A 79 18.88 -6.19 -0.48
C ALA A 79 19.52 -7.56 -0.19
N SER A 80 19.03 -8.63 -0.83
CA SER A 80 19.59 -9.99 -0.74
C SER A 80 21.01 -10.11 -1.31
N ALA A 81 21.42 -9.20 -2.20
CA ALA A 81 22.80 -9.10 -2.69
C ALA A 81 23.74 -8.39 -1.69
N GLY A 82 23.21 -7.90 -0.57
CA GLY A 82 23.91 -7.09 0.41
C GLY A 82 23.73 -5.59 0.17
N VAL A 83 23.72 -4.84 1.28
CA VAL A 83 23.61 -3.38 1.27
C VAL A 83 24.89 -2.77 1.83
N ALA A 84 25.52 -1.87 1.08
CA ALA A 84 26.71 -1.15 1.53
C ALA A 84 26.35 -0.10 2.59
N PRO A 85 27.25 0.22 3.55
CA PRO A 85 27.04 1.32 4.49
C PRO A 85 26.71 2.62 3.76
N GLY A 86 25.65 3.31 4.19
CA GLY A 86 25.20 4.55 3.57
C GLY A 86 24.18 4.39 2.42
N PHE A 87 23.84 3.15 2.07
CA PHE A 87 22.91 2.82 0.99
C PHE A 87 21.60 2.22 1.51
N CYS A 88 20.56 2.31 0.69
CA CYS A 88 19.35 1.51 0.85
C CYS A 88 19.03 0.73 -0.42
N ALA A 89 18.42 -0.44 -0.23
CA ALA A 89 18.04 -1.36 -1.31
C ALA A 89 16.62 -1.88 -1.10
N TRP A 90 15.86 -1.97 -2.18
CA TRP A 90 14.60 -2.70 -2.17
C TRP A 90 14.86 -4.19 -1.92
N SER A 91 13.90 -4.87 -1.29
CA SER A 91 14.04 -6.31 -1.01
C SER A 91 14.08 -7.17 -2.27
N ASP A 92 13.37 -6.75 -3.32
CA ASP A 92 12.99 -7.58 -4.47
C ASP A 92 13.73 -7.22 -5.76
N ARG A 93 14.27 -6.01 -5.87
CA ARG A 93 14.91 -5.50 -7.10
C ARG A 93 15.93 -4.40 -6.82
N GLY A 94 16.65 -3.97 -7.86
CA GLY A 94 17.45 -2.74 -7.82
C GLY A 94 16.61 -1.48 -7.96
N TRP A 95 17.16 -0.35 -7.52
CA TRP A 95 16.55 0.97 -7.74
C TRP A 95 16.31 1.25 -9.22
N ARG A 96 15.19 1.90 -9.53
CA ARG A 96 14.89 2.34 -10.89
C ARG A 96 15.08 3.85 -11.03
N GLU A 97 15.33 4.28 -12.26
CA GLU A 97 15.40 5.70 -12.58
C GLU A 97 14.08 6.42 -12.22
N GLY A 98 14.19 7.58 -11.59
CA GLY A 98 13.05 8.38 -11.13
C GLY A 98 12.38 7.90 -9.83
N GLU A 99 12.86 6.82 -9.22
CA GLU A 99 12.42 6.45 -7.87
C GLU A 99 13.04 7.43 -6.84
N PRO A 100 12.23 7.99 -5.92
CA PRO A 100 12.72 8.97 -4.93
C PRO A 100 13.79 8.35 -4.03
N THR A 101 14.69 9.16 -3.46
CA THR A 101 15.74 8.71 -2.52
C THR A 101 15.60 9.35 -1.14
N THR A 102 14.38 9.80 -0.84
CA THR A 102 14.01 10.51 0.37
C THR A 102 12.87 9.77 1.06
N LEU A 103 13.07 9.40 2.33
CA LEU A 103 12.05 8.87 3.21
C LEU A 103 11.51 9.97 4.10
N THR A 104 10.20 10.00 4.26
CA THR A 104 9.50 10.92 5.15
C THR A 104 8.83 10.14 6.27
N VAL A 105 9.27 10.36 7.49
CA VAL A 105 8.58 9.93 8.70
C VAL A 105 7.67 11.07 9.15
N ARG A 106 6.36 10.90 8.94
CA ARG A 106 5.36 11.86 9.42
C ARG A 106 5.11 11.65 10.89
N ASP A 107 4.82 12.73 11.61
CA ASP A 107 4.57 12.71 13.04
C ASP A 107 5.61 11.87 13.77
N ALA A 108 6.85 12.35 13.77
CA ALA A 108 7.99 11.74 14.43
C ALA A 108 7.89 11.80 15.99
N GLY A 109 6.73 12.19 16.52
CA GLY A 109 6.54 12.47 17.93
C GLY A 109 7.37 13.66 18.40
N ARG A 110 7.64 13.71 19.71
CA ARG A 110 8.56 14.70 20.28
C ARG A 110 9.99 14.35 19.88
N VAL A 111 10.71 15.32 19.34
CA VAL A 111 12.14 15.20 19.04
C VAL A 111 12.92 16.08 20.02
N VAL A 112 13.94 15.52 20.65
CA VAL A 112 14.85 16.24 21.54
C VAL A 112 16.27 16.04 21.03
N GLY A 113 17.08 17.08 21.02
CA GLY A 113 18.50 17.01 20.64
C GLY A 113 19.21 18.30 20.97
N SER A 114 20.52 18.31 20.77
CA SER A 114 21.36 19.51 20.92
C SER A 114 21.53 20.17 19.57
N PHE A 115 21.31 21.47 19.47
CA PHE A 115 21.56 22.23 18.25
C PHE A 115 22.81 23.10 18.44
N GLN A 116 23.85 22.85 17.64
CA GLN A 116 25.09 23.62 17.65
C GLN A 116 25.58 23.81 16.22
N ASN A 117 25.99 25.04 15.87
CA ASN A 117 26.54 25.38 14.55
C ASN A 117 25.70 24.89 13.35
N GLY A 118 24.38 25.01 13.43
CA GLY A 118 23.50 24.57 12.34
C GLY A 118 23.25 23.06 12.27
N THR A 119 23.81 22.28 13.18
CA THR A 119 23.72 20.82 13.19
C THR A 119 23.03 20.33 14.46
N TYR A 120 22.16 19.33 14.30
CA TYR A 120 21.60 18.59 15.43
C TYR A 120 22.50 17.43 15.81
N SER A 121 22.81 17.31 17.10
CA SER A 121 23.41 16.11 17.71
C SER A 121 22.43 15.48 18.71
N ASP A 122 22.66 14.22 19.06
CA ASP A 122 21.92 13.52 20.12
C ASP A 122 20.40 13.54 19.94
N LEU A 123 19.95 13.50 18.67
CA LEU A 123 18.54 13.42 18.33
C LEU A 123 17.93 12.18 18.99
N ARG A 124 16.78 12.36 19.65
CA ARG A 124 15.98 11.30 20.27
C ARG A 124 14.52 11.51 19.92
N PHE A 125 13.90 10.45 19.41
CA PHE A 125 12.50 10.43 19.04
C PHE A 125 11.69 9.79 20.16
N SER A 126 10.57 10.40 20.55
CA SER A 126 9.68 9.80 21.56
C SER A 126 8.80 8.70 20.99
N ARG A 127 8.59 8.69 19.67
CA ARG A 127 7.75 7.72 18.99
C ARG A 127 8.47 6.37 18.89
N GLY A 128 7.85 5.31 19.42
CA GLY A 128 8.50 4.03 19.69
C GLY A 128 9.04 3.29 18.47
N ASP A 129 8.31 3.31 17.35
CA ASP A 129 8.67 2.64 16.10
C ASP A 129 9.76 3.35 15.29
N ILE A 130 10.29 4.47 15.78
CA ILE A 130 11.43 5.20 15.20
C ILE A 130 12.49 5.55 16.24
N GLN A 131 12.43 4.95 17.44
CA GLN A 131 13.50 5.07 18.42
C GLN A 131 14.79 4.48 17.84
N GLY A 132 15.91 5.19 18.00
CA GLY A 132 17.19 4.78 17.42
C GLY A 132 17.38 5.18 15.96
N LEU A 133 16.42 5.85 15.33
CA LEU A 133 16.56 6.34 13.95
C LEU A 133 17.77 7.29 13.80
N GLU A 134 18.16 8.01 14.85
CA GLU A 134 19.39 8.81 14.85
C GLU A 134 20.67 7.98 14.62
N GLY A 135 20.60 6.67 14.83
CA GLY A 135 21.67 5.73 14.55
C GLY A 135 21.95 5.55 13.05
N ILE A 136 21.02 5.92 12.18
CA ILE A 136 21.15 5.67 10.73
C ILE A 136 22.27 6.48 10.07
N THR A 137 22.63 7.63 10.64
CA THR A 137 23.73 8.46 10.14
C THR A 137 25.09 8.04 10.69
N ARG A 138 25.11 7.11 11.67
CA ARG A 138 26.35 6.63 12.28
C ARG A 138 27.02 5.64 11.34
N ASN A 139 28.35 5.69 11.26
CA ASN A 139 29.13 4.71 10.51
C ASN A 139 29.27 3.37 11.28
N SER A 140 28.16 2.82 11.75
CA SER A 140 28.08 1.59 12.55
C SER A 140 27.84 0.33 11.71
N GLY A 141 27.35 0.51 10.47
CA GLY A 141 26.88 -0.61 9.65
C GLY A 141 25.60 -1.26 10.19
N GLN A 142 24.91 -0.64 11.15
CA GLN A 142 23.61 -1.09 11.63
C GLN A 142 22.60 -1.14 10.49
N THR A 143 21.80 -2.20 10.43
CA THR A 143 20.72 -2.33 9.46
C THR A 143 19.43 -1.74 10.02
N PHE A 144 18.70 -1.01 9.18
CA PHE A 144 17.36 -0.50 9.43
C PHE A 144 16.44 -1.02 8.34
N ILE A 145 15.27 -1.56 8.71
CA ILE A 145 14.26 -1.97 7.73
C ILE A 145 13.08 -1.02 7.82
N PHE A 146 12.92 -0.19 6.79
CA PHE A 146 11.76 0.68 6.66
C PHE A 146 10.64 -0.06 5.95
N GLN A 147 9.43 -0.01 6.48
CA GLN A 147 8.24 -0.25 5.66
C GLN A 147 7.81 1.08 5.08
N VAL A 148 7.74 1.15 3.76
CA VAL A 148 7.46 2.40 3.05
C VAL A 148 6.39 2.20 2.02
N HIS A 149 5.51 3.17 1.88
CA HIS A 149 4.63 3.27 0.73
C HIS A 149 4.95 4.54 -0.04
N ARG A 150 4.56 4.54 -1.32
CA ARG A 150 4.69 5.71 -2.18
C ARG A 150 3.40 6.50 -2.12
N GLU A 151 3.51 7.81 -1.89
CA GLU A 151 2.40 8.74 -2.11
C GLU A 151 2.67 9.65 -3.29
N GLY A 152 1.61 9.98 -4.03
CA GLY A 152 1.68 10.77 -5.26
C GLY A 152 1.99 9.95 -6.51
N THR A 153 1.62 10.51 -7.66
CA THR A 153 1.75 9.88 -8.99
C THR A 153 2.84 10.59 -9.80
N GLY A 154 3.55 9.86 -10.67
CA GLY A 154 4.60 10.43 -11.53
C GLY A 154 5.95 10.69 -10.82
N GLY A 155 6.83 11.54 -11.36
CA GLY A 155 8.18 11.80 -10.82
C GLY A 155 8.22 12.55 -9.48
N ASN A 156 7.08 13.00 -8.96
CA ASN A 156 6.97 13.80 -7.73
C ASN A 156 6.56 12.97 -6.50
N GLY A 157 6.52 11.64 -6.60
CA GLY A 157 6.12 10.79 -5.50
C GLY A 157 7.10 10.85 -4.33
N THR A 158 6.59 10.87 -3.10
CA THR A 158 7.39 10.76 -1.87
C THR A 158 7.29 9.35 -1.30
N MET A 159 8.35 8.87 -0.65
CA MET A 159 8.28 7.65 0.17
C MET A 159 7.94 8.04 1.59
N VAL A 160 6.81 7.54 2.07
CA VAL A 160 6.36 7.73 3.45
C VAL A 160 6.68 6.47 4.23
N VAL A 161 7.28 6.65 5.42
CA VAL A 161 7.61 5.56 6.33
C VAL A 161 6.38 5.22 7.17
N ASP A 162 5.95 3.96 7.08
CA ASP A 162 4.88 3.41 7.92
C ASP A 162 5.43 2.96 9.28
N ARG A 163 6.59 2.31 9.27
CA ARG A 163 7.31 1.85 10.47
C ARG A 163 8.80 1.59 10.17
N VAL A 164 9.62 1.58 11.23
CA VAL A 164 11.01 1.12 11.19
C VAL A 164 11.14 -0.13 12.06
N GLY A 165 11.85 -1.13 11.57
CA GLY A 165 12.15 -2.39 12.25
C GLY A 165 13.62 -2.76 12.20
#